data_AF-A0A143QQZ2-F1
#
_entry.id   AF-A0A143QQZ2-F1
#
_cell.length_a   1.000
_cell.length_b   1.000
_cell.length_c   1.000
_cell.angle_alpha   90.00
_cell.angle_beta   90.00
_cell.angle_gamma   90.00
#
_symmetry.space_group_name_H-M   'P 1'
#
loop_
_entity.id
_entity.type
_entity.pdbx_description
1 polymer ?
#
loop_
_entity_poly.entity_id
_entity_poly.type
_entity_poly.pdbx_seq_one_letter_code
_entity_poly.pdbx_strand_id
1 'polypeptide(L)'
;MVSDMESIDKPTSSEARTTLDDIDRVQRAVRDTPWPVWLYAVNAVLIGALALTPLLTDSHRTVALLILAAAIVATNVITGFRMGTPWALPTSRGFLASVALSVAFVVVALAFAQPSLPSWTLVLLATAATATYSFGSIAHYRSTHR
;
A
#
# COMPACT_ATOMS: atom_id res chain seq x y z
N MET A 1 -6.07 33.89 49.14
CA MET A 1 -5.72 33.62 47.74
C MET A 1 -5.38 32.13 47.68
N VAL A 2 -6.41 31.30 47.64
CA VAL A 2 -6.28 29.83 47.61
C VAL A 2 -6.37 29.44 46.14
N SER A 3 -5.34 28.77 45.65
CA SER A 3 -5.31 28.18 44.32
C SER A 3 -6.28 27.00 44.34
N ASP A 4 -7.40 27.12 43.64
CA ASP A 4 -8.26 25.98 43.33
C ASP A 4 -7.44 25.03 42.45
N MET A 5 -6.83 24.05 43.10
CA MET A 5 -6.13 22.96 42.44
C MET A 5 -7.22 22.05 41.88
N GLU A 6 -7.52 22.23 40.60
CA GLU A 6 -8.46 21.42 39.83
C GLU A 6 -8.11 19.93 40.05
N SER A 7 -8.93 19.24 40.85
CA SER A 7 -8.82 17.81 41.06
C SER A 7 -9.10 17.15 39.71
N ILE A 8 -8.06 16.75 39.00
CA ILE A 8 -8.19 15.92 37.80
C ILE A 8 -8.79 14.59 38.27
N ASP A 9 -10.11 14.48 38.14
CA ASP A 9 -10.84 13.27 38.45
C ASP A 9 -10.29 12.16 37.55
N LYS A 10 -9.81 11.08 38.15
CA LYS A 10 -9.20 9.99 37.38
C LYS A 10 -10.32 9.26 36.66
N PRO A 11 -10.27 9.12 35.32
CA PRO A 11 -11.30 8.43 34.59
C PRO A 11 -11.43 6.99 35.10
N THR A 12 -12.68 6.54 35.22
CA THR A 12 -12.98 5.15 35.52
C THR A 12 -12.44 4.23 34.43
N SER A 13 -12.27 2.94 34.74
CA SER A 13 -11.80 1.96 33.75
C SER A 13 -12.73 1.85 32.53
N SER A 14 -14.03 2.09 32.69
CA SER A 14 -14.99 2.15 31.57
C SER A 14 -14.78 3.39 30.72
N GLU A 15 -14.64 4.57 31.31
CA GLU A 15 -14.41 5.82 30.57
C GLU A 15 -13.09 5.79 29.81
N ALA A 16 -12.04 5.22 30.42
CA ALA A 16 -10.76 5.03 29.76
C ALA A 16 -10.88 4.10 28.54
N ARG A 17 -11.62 2.99 28.63
CA ARG A 17 -11.87 2.09 27.49
C ARG A 17 -12.64 2.78 26.37
N THR A 18 -13.73 3.48 26.71
CA THR A 18 -14.52 4.22 25.72
C THR A 18 -13.70 5.29 25.02
N THR A 19 -12.84 5.99 25.76
CA THR A 19 -11.93 6.99 25.19
C THR A 19 -10.91 6.36 24.24
N LEU A 20 -10.33 5.21 24.61
CA LEU A 20 -9.40 4.48 23.74
C LEU A 20 -10.07 3.96 22.47
N ASP A 21 -11.28 3.44 22.58
CA ASP A 21 -12.06 2.99 21.42
C ASP A 21 -12.38 4.15 20.47
N ASP A 22 -12.66 5.34 21.01
CA ASP A 22 -12.91 6.53 20.21
C ASP A 22 -11.64 7.03 19.50
N ILE A 23 -10.51 7.03 20.21
CA ILE A 23 -9.21 7.37 19.63
C ILE A 23 -8.86 6.41 18.48
N ASP A 24 -9.03 5.10 18.67
CA ASP A 24 -8.75 4.10 17.64
C ASP A 24 -9.69 4.30 16.43
N ARG A 25 -10.97 4.58 16.67
CA ARG A 25 -11.93 4.92 15.60
C ARG A 25 -11.49 6.14 14.80
N VAL A 26 -11.08 7.22 15.46
CA VAL A 26 -10.59 8.45 14.79
C VAL A 26 -9.30 8.20 14.03
N GLN A 27 -8.35 7.46 14.61
CA GLN A 27 -7.11 7.08 13.94
C GLN A 27 -7.36 6.28 12.68
N ARG A 28 -8.28 5.32 12.71
CA ARG A 28 -8.69 4.54 11.53
C ARG A 28 -9.34 5.43 10.47
N ALA A 29 -10.22 6.35 10.87
CA ALA A 29 -10.87 7.27 9.94
C ALA A 29 -9.86 8.13 9.16
N VAL A 30 -8.82 8.63 9.83
CA VAL A 30 -7.72 9.35 9.17
C VAL A 30 -6.93 8.40 8.27
N ARG A 31 -6.51 7.26 8.80
CA ARG A 31 -5.63 6.29 8.13
C ARG A 31 -6.25 5.66 6.88
N ASP A 32 -7.53 5.37 6.90
CA ASP A 32 -8.28 4.74 5.81
C ASP A 32 -8.94 5.76 4.88
N THR A 33 -8.32 6.94 4.73
CA THR A 33 -8.76 7.94 3.75
C THR A 33 -8.79 7.33 2.34
N PRO A 34 -9.89 7.49 1.59
CA PRO A 34 -10.03 6.92 0.25
C PRO A 34 -8.96 7.44 -0.71
N TRP A 35 -8.25 6.51 -1.37
CA TRP A 35 -7.28 6.88 -2.40
C TRP A 35 -7.96 7.23 -3.73
N PRO A 36 -7.36 8.10 -4.55
CA PRO A 36 -7.81 8.32 -5.92
C PRO A 36 -7.83 7.01 -6.71
N VAL A 37 -8.93 6.75 -7.42
CA VAL A 37 -9.16 5.46 -8.13
C VAL A 37 -8.03 5.11 -9.10
N TRP A 38 -7.48 6.11 -9.79
CA TRP A 38 -6.40 5.90 -10.78
C TRP A 38 -5.11 5.35 -10.14
N LEU A 39 -4.87 5.63 -8.85
CA LEU A 39 -3.64 5.25 -8.15
C LEU A 39 -3.54 3.73 -7.97
N TYR A 40 -4.69 3.05 -7.78
CA TYR A 40 -4.74 1.59 -7.77
C TYR A 40 -4.31 0.98 -9.10
N ALA A 41 -4.83 1.51 -10.21
CA ALA A 41 -4.51 1.01 -11.55
C ALA A 41 -3.03 1.23 -11.89
N VAL A 42 -2.50 2.42 -11.59
CA VAL A 42 -1.08 2.76 -11.84
C VAL A 42 -0.16 1.84 -11.05
N ASN A 43 -0.45 1.59 -9.76
CA ASN A 43 0.37 0.70 -8.95
C ASN A 43 0.26 -0.78 -9.38
N ALA A 44 -0.92 -1.23 -9.81
CA ALA A 44 -1.09 -2.58 -10.36
C ALA A 44 -0.21 -2.79 -11.59
N VAL A 45 -0.24 -1.83 -12.53
CA VAL A 45 0.58 -1.86 -13.75
C VAL A 45 2.07 -1.81 -13.41
N LEU A 46 2.47 -0.94 -12.47
CA LEU A 46 3.86 -0.85 -12.04
C LEU A 46 4.37 -2.19 -11.48
N ILE A 47 3.59 -2.84 -10.61
CA ILE A 47 3.95 -4.13 -10.02
C ILE A 47 4.13 -5.20 -11.11
N GLY A 48 3.21 -5.27 -12.07
CA GLY A 48 3.35 -6.17 -13.23
C GLY A 48 4.59 -5.86 -14.06
N ALA A 49 4.83 -4.58 -14.36
CA ALA A 49 6.00 -4.15 -15.13
C ALA A 49 7.32 -4.49 -14.42
N LEU A 50 7.38 -4.33 -13.10
CA LEU A 50 8.55 -4.70 -12.29
C LEU A 50 8.82 -6.21 -12.34
N ALA A 51 7.78 -7.05 -12.30
CA ALA A 51 7.94 -8.50 -12.45
C ALA A 51 8.43 -8.91 -13.86
N LEU A 52 8.18 -8.09 -14.89
CA LEU A 52 8.67 -8.33 -16.26
C LEU A 52 10.10 -7.82 -16.50
N THR A 53 10.70 -7.10 -15.56
CA THR A 53 12.07 -6.57 -15.68
C THR A 53 13.10 -7.60 -16.16
N PRO A 54 13.09 -8.88 -15.70
CA PRO A 54 14.06 -9.88 -16.18
C PRO A 54 14.00 -10.19 -17.68
N LEU A 55 12.88 -9.87 -18.35
CA LEU A 55 12.76 -10.00 -19.82
C LEU A 55 13.41 -8.83 -20.57
N LEU A 56 13.74 -7.75 -19.88
CA LEU A 56 14.46 -6.61 -20.46
C LEU A 56 15.94 -6.94 -20.51
N THR A 57 16.40 -7.40 -21.67
CA THR A 57 17.82 -7.69 -21.94
C THR A 57 18.65 -6.42 -22.20
N ASP A 58 17.99 -5.30 -22.50
CA ASP A 58 18.61 -4.01 -22.78
C ASP A 58 18.65 -3.14 -21.51
N SER A 59 19.87 -2.81 -21.07
CA SER A 59 20.13 -1.95 -19.91
C SER A 59 19.42 -0.60 -19.98
N HIS A 60 19.28 0.01 -21.17
CA HIS A 60 18.59 1.29 -21.32
C HIS A 60 17.08 1.16 -21.02
N ARG A 61 16.46 0.04 -21.41
CA ARG A 61 15.04 -0.22 -21.12
C ARG A 61 14.81 -0.46 -19.64
N THR A 62 15.71 -1.19 -18.99
CA THR A 62 15.67 -1.41 -17.54
C THR A 62 15.81 -0.09 -16.79
N VAL A 63 16.78 0.77 -17.17
CA VAL A 63 16.93 2.10 -16.57
C VAL A 63 15.69 2.96 -16.79
N ALA A 64 15.12 2.97 -17.99
CA ALA A 64 13.88 3.71 -18.28
C ALA A 64 12.70 3.25 -17.39
N LEU A 65 12.55 1.93 -17.20
CA LEU A 65 11.54 1.37 -16.31
C LEU A 65 11.77 1.79 -14.85
N LEU A 66 13.02 1.80 -14.37
CA LEU A 66 13.34 2.24 -13.01
C LEU A 66 13.06 3.73 -12.80
N ILE A 67 13.34 4.58 -13.79
CA ILE A 67 12.99 6.00 -13.76
C ILE A 67 11.46 6.18 -13.69
N LEU A 68 10.71 5.43 -14.50
CA LEU A 68 9.25 5.45 -14.47
C LEU A 68 8.70 4.97 -13.12
N ALA A 69 9.28 3.90 -12.57
CA ALA A 69 8.94 3.39 -11.24
C ALA A 69 9.17 4.45 -10.16
N ALA A 70 10.33 5.13 -10.18
CA ALA A 70 10.64 6.21 -9.26
C ALA A 70 9.66 7.38 -9.38
N ALA A 71 9.26 7.76 -10.61
CA ALA A 71 8.27 8.81 -10.84
C ALA A 71 6.88 8.44 -10.29
N ILE A 72 6.45 7.18 -10.46
CA ILE A 72 5.20 6.68 -9.90
C ILE A 72 5.27 6.66 -8.37
N VAL A 73 6.37 6.20 -7.78
CA VAL A 73 6.57 6.23 -6.32
C VAL A 73 6.52 7.66 -5.79
N ALA A 74 7.20 8.60 -6.44
CA ALA A 74 7.14 10.02 -6.08
C ALA A 74 5.71 10.57 -6.18
N THR A 75 4.96 10.19 -7.22
CA THR A 75 3.56 10.58 -7.38
C THR A 75 2.68 10.02 -6.25
N ASN A 76 2.90 8.77 -5.83
CA ASN A 76 2.22 8.16 -4.68
C ASN A 76 2.51 8.94 -3.39
N VAL A 77 3.79 9.28 -3.14
CA VAL A 77 4.21 10.03 -1.96
C VAL A 77 3.58 11.43 -1.95
N ILE A 78 3.62 12.17 -3.06
CA ILE A 78 3.01 13.50 -3.19
C ILE A 78 1.50 13.42 -2.97
N THR A 79 0.84 12.41 -3.55
CA THR A 79 -0.61 12.21 -3.37
C THR A 79 -0.92 11.91 -1.91
N GLY A 80 -0.12 11.06 -1.24
CA GLY A 80 -0.25 10.78 0.18
C GLY A 80 -0.08 12.03 1.06
N PHE A 81 0.89 12.90 0.76
CA PHE A 81 1.03 14.19 1.44
C PHE A 81 -0.20 15.09 1.24
N ARG A 82 -0.76 15.12 0.03
CA ARG A 82 -2.00 15.88 -0.26
C ARG A 82 -3.23 15.32 0.45
N MET A 83 -3.26 14.03 0.74
CA MET A 83 -4.31 13.37 1.51
C MET A 83 -4.09 13.48 3.04
N GLY A 84 -2.96 14.03 3.50
CA GLY A 84 -2.61 14.11 4.91
C GLY A 84 -2.09 12.81 5.53
N THR A 85 -1.90 11.77 4.73
CA THR A 85 -1.55 10.41 5.17
C THR A 85 -0.43 9.77 4.33
N PRO A 86 0.74 10.44 4.16
CA PRO A 86 1.79 10.01 3.23
C PRO A 86 2.34 8.61 3.50
N TRP A 87 2.31 8.17 4.76
CA TRP A 87 2.90 6.91 5.21
C TRP A 87 1.88 6.00 5.91
N ALA A 88 0.60 6.34 5.85
CA ALA A 88 -0.42 5.56 6.51
C ALA A 88 -0.69 4.29 5.70
N LEU A 89 -0.32 3.13 6.25
CA LEU A 89 -0.65 1.83 5.65
C LEU A 89 -2.14 1.57 5.80
N PRO A 90 -2.89 1.06 4.83
CA PRO A 90 -4.30 0.70 5.05
C PRO A 90 -4.50 -0.30 6.19
N THR A 91 -5.63 -0.24 6.89
CA THR A 91 -5.94 -1.20 7.98
C THR A 91 -6.51 -2.53 7.46
N SER A 92 -6.97 -2.56 6.20
CA SER A 92 -7.54 -3.74 5.56
C SER A 92 -6.52 -4.88 5.45
N ARG A 93 -6.65 -5.89 6.31
CA ARG A 93 -5.80 -7.09 6.31
C ARG A 93 -5.82 -7.81 4.96
N GLY A 94 -6.98 -7.83 4.29
CA GLY A 94 -7.12 -8.41 2.95
C GLY A 94 -6.27 -7.67 1.92
N PHE A 95 -6.31 -6.34 1.93
CA PHE A 95 -5.45 -5.53 1.05
C PHE A 95 -3.98 -5.78 1.32
N LEU A 96 -3.55 -5.73 2.59
CA LEU A 96 -2.15 -5.93 2.97
C LEU A 96 -1.65 -7.33 2.57
N ALA A 97 -2.45 -8.37 2.76
CA ALA A 97 -2.11 -9.73 2.34
C ALA A 97 -1.97 -9.82 0.81
N SER A 98 -2.88 -9.19 0.05
CA SER A 98 -2.79 -9.12 -1.41
C SER A 98 -1.55 -8.36 -1.88
N VAL A 99 -1.20 -7.25 -1.23
CA VAL A 99 0.03 -6.51 -1.52
C VAL A 99 1.25 -7.38 -1.24
N ALA A 100 1.33 -8.02 -0.08
CA ALA A 100 2.45 -8.90 0.28
C ALA A 100 2.62 -10.04 -0.73
N LEU A 101 1.52 -10.68 -1.14
CA LEU A 101 1.54 -11.74 -2.14
C LEU A 101 1.95 -11.22 -3.53
N SER A 102 1.49 -10.03 -3.93
CA SER A 102 1.92 -9.40 -5.18
C SER A 102 3.43 -9.12 -5.19
N VAL A 103 3.98 -8.63 -4.08
CA VAL A 103 5.42 -8.41 -3.90
C VAL A 103 6.19 -9.73 -3.94
N ALA A 104 5.66 -10.80 -3.33
CA ALA A 104 6.29 -12.11 -3.37
C ALA A 104 6.45 -12.61 -4.82
N PHE A 105 5.44 -12.43 -5.69
CA PHE A 105 5.57 -12.79 -7.10
C PHE A 105 6.66 -11.97 -7.83
N VAL A 106 6.76 -10.66 -7.57
CA VAL A 106 7.83 -9.81 -8.12
C VAL A 106 9.20 -10.29 -7.64
N VAL A 107 9.35 -10.54 -6.34
CA VAL A 107 10.60 -11.03 -5.75
C VAL A 107 11.01 -12.36 -6.36
N VAL A 108 10.08 -13.30 -6.53
CA VAL A 108 10.37 -14.57 -7.21
C VAL A 108 10.81 -14.32 -8.65
N ALA A 109 10.12 -13.47 -9.42
CA ALA A 109 10.52 -13.17 -10.79
C ALA A 109 11.95 -12.59 -10.88
N LEU A 110 12.30 -11.66 -9.98
CA LEU A 110 13.62 -11.04 -9.93
C LEU A 110 14.72 -11.97 -9.40
N ALA A 111 14.41 -12.81 -8.40
CA ALA A 111 15.36 -13.75 -7.82
C ALA A 111 15.81 -14.81 -8.84
N PHE A 112 14.92 -15.18 -9.77
CA PHE A 112 15.23 -16.08 -10.87
C PHE A 112 15.47 -15.33 -12.19
N ALA A 113 16.09 -14.15 -12.12
CA ALA A 113 16.60 -13.49 -13.32
C ALA A 113 17.85 -14.18 -13.88
N GLN A 114 18.63 -14.87 -13.04
CA GLN A 114 19.86 -15.57 -13.40
C GLN A 114 20.05 -16.85 -12.57
N PRO A 115 19.83 -18.06 -13.13
CA PRO A 115 19.36 -18.33 -14.49
C PRO A 115 17.91 -17.91 -14.69
N SER A 116 17.58 -17.39 -15.88
CA SER A 116 16.22 -16.92 -16.16
C SER A 116 15.23 -18.08 -16.24
N LEU A 117 14.08 -17.94 -15.58
CA LEU A 117 12.92 -18.80 -15.86
C LEU A 117 12.49 -18.68 -17.34
N PRO A 118 11.77 -19.67 -17.88
CA PRO A 118 11.10 -19.53 -19.16
C PRO A 118 10.24 -18.27 -19.22
N SER A 119 10.23 -17.57 -20.36
CA SER A 119 9.56 -16.26 -20.46
C SER A 119 8.06 -16.32 -20.13
N TRP A 120 7.39 -17.42 -20.48
CA TRP A 120 5.97 -17.61 -20.12
C TRP A 120 5.75 -17.66 -18.60
N THR A 121 6.71 -18.19 -17.84
CA THR A 121 6.65 -18.24 -16.37
C THR A 121 6.77 -16.83 -15.78
N LEU A 122 7.66 -16.00 -16.32
CA LEU A 122 7.79 -14.59 -15.91
C LEU A 122 6.52 -13.80 -16.22
N VAL A 123 5.89 -14.05 -17.38
CA VAL A 123 4.59 -13.45 -17.74
C VAL A 123 3.48 -13.89 -16.78
N LEU A 124 3.45 -15.17 -16.37
CA LEU A 124 2.49 -15.65 -15.38
C LEU A 124 2.71 -15.01 -14.01
N LEU A 125 3.97 -14.88 -13.56
CA LEU A 125 4.29 -14.20 -12.29
C LEU A 125 3.87 -12.73 -12.32
N ALA A 126 4.14 -12.02 -13.42
CA ALA A 126 3.70 -10.63 -13.60
C ALA A 126 2.16 -10.49 -13.61
N THR A 127 1.48 -11.41 -14.28
CA THR A 127 0.01 -11.46 -14.32
C THR A 127 -0.56 -11.72 -12.93
N ALA A 128 0.01 -12.70 -12.20
CA ALA A 128 -0.39 -13.03 -10.84
C ALA A 128 -0.15 -11.86 -9.88
N ALA A 129 1.00 -11.18 -9.96
CA ALA A 129 1.30 -9.99 -9.17
C ALA A 129 0.27 -8.88 -9.40
N THR A 130 0.00 -8.58 -10.68
CA THR A 130 -0.95 -7.54 -11.10
C THR A 130 -2.37 -7.87 -10.65
N ALA A 131 -2.84 -9.10 -10.90
CA ALA A 131 -4.18 -9.54 -10.55
C ALA A 131 -4.38 -9.52 -9.03
N THR A 132 -3.41 -10.05 -8.27
CA THR A 132 -3.51 -10.11 -6.80
C THR A 132 -3.58 -8.71 -6.19
N TYR A 133 -2.71 -7.79 -6.65
CA TYR A 133 -2.78 -6.39 -6.22
C TYR A 133 -4.12 -5.74 -6.58
N SER A 134 -4.63 -6.01 -7.79
CA SER A 134 -5.91 -5.48 -8.25
C SER A 134 -7.10 -5.98 -7.41
N PHE A 135 -7.12 -7.27 -7.06
CA PHE A 135 -8.14 -7.82 -6.16
C PHE A 135 -8.10 -7.17 -4.78
N GLY A 136 -6.90 -7.00 -4.21
CA GLY A 136 -6.72 -6.25 -2.98
C GLY A 136 -7.23 -4.81 -3.11
N SER A 137 -6.90 -4.14 -4.21
CA SER A 137 -7.28 -2.75 -4.47
C SER A 137 -8.80 -2.58 -4.50
N ILE A 138 -9.54 -3.52 -5.10
CA ILE A 138 -11.01 -3.52 -5.08
C ILE A 138 -11.54 -3.66 -3.65
N ALA A 139 -10.94 -4.55 -2.85
CA ALA A 139 -11.33 -4.73 -1.45
C ALA A 139 -11.10 -3.45 -0.61
N HIS A 140 -9.94 -2.81 -0.77
CA HIS A 140 -9.61 -1.54 -0.11
C HIS A 140 -10.50 -0.39 -0.55
N TYR A 141 -10.75 -0.26 -1.86
CA TYR A 141 -11.66 0.75 -2.39
C TYR A 141 -13.06 0.62 -1.78
N ARG A 142 -13.58 -0.61 -1.73
CA ARG A 142 -14.90 -0.89 -1.12
C ARG A 142 -14.94 -0.64 0.39
N SER A 143 -13.83 -0.80 1.11
CA SER A 143 -13.80 -0.55 2.56
C SER A 143 -13.71 0.93 2.92
N THR A 144 -13.24 1.78 2.01
CA THR A 144 -12.99 3.22 2.23
C THR A 144 -14.07 4.14 1.65
N HIS A 145 -14.94 3.62 0.77
CA HIS A 145 -15.99 4.38 0.08
C HIS A 145 -17.42 3.90 0.43
N ARG A 146 -17.59 3.16 1.53
CA ARG A 146 -18.89 2.81 2.11
C ARG A 146 -19.12 3.62 3.36
#